data_AF-A0A1V1NWP8-F1
#
_entry.id   AF-A0A1V1NWP8-F1
#
_cell.length_a   1.000
_cell.length_b   1.000
_cell.length_c   1.000
_cell.angle_alpha   90.00
_cell.angle_beta   90.00
_cell.angle_gamma   90.00
#
_symmetry.space_group_name_H-M   'P 1'
#
loop_
_entity.id
_entity.type
_entity.pdbx_description
1 polymer ?
#
loop_
_entity_poly.entity_id
_entity_poly.type
_entity_poly.pdbx_seq_one_letter_code
_entity_poly.pdbx_strand_id
1 'polypeptide(L)'
;MTGIGYADSLELIDNETLPYDQLSQWLNQLQNTIPGLVTVIFDACHSANFIKFLAPPEGKKRIVIASSGENQPSCFLYNGRLSFSSFFWEGILNGFSIENAFYKAETALTFLNVNQTPFLDDNGNGIGNEKTDRVLAQSSIIGTGIMLGNDDPFIGSIDMIQSKADPSMIVFQTNDVNSDRKIVDVFAFVQYPDKQLIQPECFIEDYPTIHFNFHSDTNTYEGILSGLSVSGQYEIMVYSQDIDGNFSAPLNQTFKFFSENDWDGDGQLSISDILTGLNILSAKDSSMHQGEKSNRRFYYNTVEMPDIIHLMKQLSL
;
A
#
# COMPACT_ATOMS: atom_id res chain seq x y z
N MET A 1 -7.10 18.60 5.43
CA MET A 1 -8.38 18.34 4.74
C MET A 1 -8.24 17.01 4.03
N THR A 2 -9.27 16.19 4.02
CA THR A 2 -9.33 14.93 3.26
C THR A 2 -10.59 14.94 2.40
N GLY A 3 -10.57 14.30 1.22
CA GLY A 3 -11.76 14.20 0.37
C GLY A 3 -11.47 14.15 -1.12
N ILE A 4 -12.38 14.70 -1.92
CA ILE A 4 -12.28 14.76 -3.38
C ILE A 4 -11.81 16.15 -3.80
N GLY A 5 -10.75 16.20 -4.60
CA GLY A 5 -10.24 17.40 -5.23
C GLY A 5 -10.54 17.40 -6.72
N TYR A 6 -10.86 18.58 -7.24
CA TYR A 6 -10.97 18.87 -8.66
C TYR A 6 -9.87 19.86 -9.09
N ALA A 7 -9.88 20.25 -10.37
CA ALA A 7 -8.87 21.13 -10.94
C ALA A 7 -8.85 22.54 -10.30
N ASP A 8 -10.00 23.06 -9.87
CA ASP A 8 -10.17 24.44 -9.38
C ASP A 8 -10.93 24.54 -8.05
N SER A 9 -11.36 23.40 -7.49
CA SER A 9 -12.21 23.34 -6.31
C SER A 9 -12.03 22.03 -5.56
N LEU A 10 -12.44 22.02 -4.29
CA LEU A 10 -12.58 20.79 -3.50
C LEU A 10 -14.06 20.54 -3.20
N GLU A 11 -14.43 19.27 -3.09
CA GLU A 11 -15.78 18.87 -2.71
C GLU A 11 -16.00 19.02 -1.19
N LEU A 12 -17.15 19.57 -0.81
CA LEU A 12 -17.63 19.66 0.56
C LEU A 12 -18.61 18.51 0.84
N ILE A 13 -19.91 18.72 0.58
CA ILE A 13 -20.97 17.73 0.78
C ILE A 13 -21.97 17.81 -0.36
N ASP A 14 -22.56 16.68 -0.77
CA ASP A 14 -23.63 16.62 -1.78
C ASP A 14 -23.31 17.33 -3.12
N ASN A 15 -22.05 17.25 -3.58
CA ASN A 15 -21.50 17.98 -4.74
C ASN A 15 -21.42 19.51 -4.58
N GLU A 16 -21.61 20.06 -3.38
CA GLU A 16 -21.19 21.42 -3.07
C GLU A 16 -19.66 21.50 -3.18
N THR A 17 -19.16 22.48 -3.91
CA THR A 17 -17.71 22.67 -4.06
C THR A 17 -17.26 24.02 -3.51
N LEU A 18 -16.05 24.04 -2.95
CA LEU A 18 -15.35 25.25 -2.54
C LEU A 18 -14.24 25.56 -3.54
N PRO A 19 -14.32 26.65 -4.30
CA PRO A 19 -13.24 27.09 -5.17
C PRO A 19 -11.95 27.37 -4.40
N TYR A 20 -10.80 26.99 -4.95
CA TYR A 20 -9.50 27.21 -4.30
C TYR A 20 -9.19 28.70 -4.12
N ASP A 21 -9.62 29.56 -5.05
CA ASP A 21 -9.50 31.02 -4.93
C ASP A 21 -10.27 31.57 -3.72
N GLN A 22 -11.46 31.03 -3.45
CA GLN A 22 -12.27 31.42 -2.31
C GLN A 22 -11.60 30.97 -1.00
N LEU A 23 -11.09 29.74 -0.95
CA LEU A 23 -10.30 29.26 0.18
C LEU A 23 -9.06 30.14 0.41
N SER A 24 -8.36 30.51 -0.65
CA SER A 24 -7.19 31.40 -0.59
C SER A 24 -7.53 32.75 0.04
N GLN A 25 -8.64 33.36 -0.38
CA GLN A 25 -9.12 34.62 0.21
C GLN A 25 -9.39 34.50 1.71
N TRP A 26 -10.03 33.41 2.15
CA TRP A 26 -10.27 33.16 3.57
C TRP A 26 -8.98 32.97 4.37
N LEU A 27 -8.01 32.23 3.84
CA LEU A 27 -6.70 32.05 4.48
C LEU A 27 -5.90 33.37 4.54
N ASN A 28 -6.01 34.21 3.50
CA ASN A 28 -5.37 35.53 3.47
C ASN A 28 -5.96 36.46 4.54
N GLN A 29 -7.29 36.49 4.66
CA GLN A 29 -7.98 37.23 5.72
C GLN A 29 -7.57 36.74 7.11
N LEU A 30 -7.50 35.41 7.31
CA LEU A 30 -7.05 34.82 8.56
C LEU A 30 -5.62 35.27 8.92
N GLN A 31 -4.68 35.21 7.97
CA GLN A 31 -3.28 35.60 8.20
C GLN A 31 -3.06 37.11 8.45
N ASN A 32 -4.07 37.94 8.23
CA ASN A 32 -4.07 39.34 8.67
C ASN A 32 -4.42 39.48 10.16
N THR A 33 -5.08 38.47 10.73
CA THR A 33 -5.58 38.49 12.12
C THR A 33 -4.76 37.66 13.09
N ILE A 34 -4.08 36.61 12.61
CA ILE A 34 -3.24 35.74 13.45
C ILE A 34 -1.74 35.98 13.17
N PRO A 35 -0.89 35.97 14.21
CA PRO A 35 0.55 35.88 14.01
C PRO A 35 0.95 34.45 13.65
N GLY A 36 2.08 34.30 12.95
CA GLY A 36 2.72 33.00 12.73
C GLY A 36 2.45 32.37 11.37
N LEU A 37 2.78 31.08 11.30
CA LEU A 37 2.75 30.26 10.10
C LEU A 37 1.39 29.57 9.95
N VAL A 38 0.82 29.62 8.75
CA VAL A 38 -0.31 28.77 8.38
C VAL A 38 0.21 27.58 7.60
N THR A 39 -0.21 26.36 7.98
CA THR A 39 0.08 25.14 7.24
C THR A 39 -1.23 24.56 6.73
N VAL A 40 -1.31 24.29 5.44
CA VAL A 40 -2.48 23.69 4.79
C VAL A 40 -2.07 22.36 4.22
N ILE A 41 -2.75 21.29 4.65
CA ILE A 41 -2.51 19.94 4.16
C ILE A 41 -3.80 19.45 3.52
N PHE A 42 -3.73 19.02 2.27
CA PHE A 42 -4.85 18.47 1.53
C PHE A 42 -4.53 17.08 1.01
N ASP A 43 -5.19 16.08 1.59
CA ASP A 43 -5.07 14.70 1.16
C ASP A 43 -6.30 14.30 0.33
N ALA A 44 -6.14 14.38 -0.98
CA ALA A 44 -7.23 14.18 -1.92
C ALA A 44 -6.67 13.89 -3.31
N CYS A 45 -7.53 13.35 -4.18
CA CYS A 45 -7.25 13.31 -5.61
C CYS A 45 -6.94 14.69 -6.18
N HIS A 46 -6.06 14.72 -7.18
CA HIS A 46 -5.72 15.93 -7.91
C HIS A 46 -5.23 17.08 -7.02
N SER A 47 -4.77 16.76 -5.80
CA SER A 47 -4.63 17.76 -4.75
C SER A 47 -3.59 18.80 -5.12
N ALA A 48 -2.50 18.50 -5.81
CA ALA A 48 -1.49 19.48 -6.19
C ALA A 48 -2.02 20.66 -7.04
N ASN A 49 -3.19 20.53 -7.68
CA ASN A 49 -3.83 21.66 -8.39
C ASN A 49 -4.08 22.87 -7.48
N PHE A 50 -4.27 22.65 -6.17
CA PHE A 50 -4.56 23.74 -5.24
C PHE A 50 -3.33 24.58 -4.85
N ILE A 51 -2.11 24.05 -5.02
CA ILE A 51 -0.88 24.67 -4.51
C ILE A 51 -0.71 26.08 -5.09
N LYS A 52 -0.87 26.21 -6.41
CA LYS A 52 -0.75 27.50 -7.12
C LYS A 52 -1.74 28.57 -6.67
N PHE A 53 -2.88 28.18 -6.09
CA PHE A 53 -3.90 29.11 -5.62
C PHE A 53 -3.64 29.59 -4.18
N LEU A 54 -2.85 28.85 -3.42
CA LEU A 54 -2.63 29.09 -2.00
C LEU A 54 -1.32 29.82 -1.69
N ALA A 55 -0.77 30.60 -2.62
CA ALA A 55 0.30 31.54 -2.32
C ALA A 55 -0.12 32.49 -1.16
N PRO A 56 0.73 32.70 -0.14
CA PRO A 56 0.42 33.63 0.95
C PRO A 56 0.45 35.09 0.46
N PRO A 57 -0.21 36.02 1.16
CA PRO A 57 -0.08 37.44 0.86
C PRO A 57 1.33 37.93 1.18
N GLU A 58 1.75 39.04 0.57
CA GLU A 58 3.09 39.60 0.70
C GLU A 58 3.52 39.74 2.18
N GLY A 59 4.75 39.30 2.48
CA GLY A 59 5.31 39.34 3.83
C GLY A 59 4.77 38.28 4.80
N LYS A 60 3.88 37.38 4.36
CA LYS A 60 3.44 36.21 5.12
C LYS A 60 4.08 34.93 4.59
N LYS A 61 4.03 33.88 5.40
CA LYS A 61 4.50 32.53 5.06
C LYS A 61 3.36 31.55 5.16
N ARG A 62 3.33 30.54 4.28
CA ARG A 62 2.39 29.43 4.32
C ARG A 62 3.10 28.18 3.81
N ILE A 63 2.90 27.06 4.49
CA ILE A 63 3.28 25.74 3.97
C ILE A 63 2.02 25.12 3.36
N VAL A 64 2.12 24.62 2.14
CA VAL A 64 1.04 23.96 1.44
C VAL A 64 1.50 22.56 1.03
N ILE A 65 0.74 21.54 1.44
CA ILE A 65 1.05 20.14 1.18
C ILE A 65 -0.15 19.50 0.46
N ALA A 66 0.12 18.89 -0.68
CA ALA A 66 -0.79 18.01 -1.41
C ALA A 66 -0.35 16.56 -1.25
N SER A 67 -1.29 15.63 -1.08
CA SER A 67 -0.95 14.20 -1.06
C SER A 67 -0.72 13.60 -2.43
N SER A 68 -1.26 14.19 -3.50
CA SER A 68 -1.17 13.67 -4.86
C SER A 68 -0.87 14.76 -5.90
N GLY A 69 -0.33 14.35 -7.05
CA GLY A 69 -0.07 15.24 -8.18
C GLY A 69 -1.35 15.73 -8.86
N GLU A 70 -1.20 16.71 -9.76
CA GLU A 70 -2.32 17.42 -10.41
C GLU A 70 -3.28 16.48 -11.16
N ASN A 71 -2.77 15.38 -11.71
CA ASN A 71 -3.53 14.38 -12.46
C ASN A 71 -3.41 12.98 -11.85
N GLN A 72 -3.16 12.90 -10.55
CA GLN A 72 -2.99 11.65 -9.83
C GLN A 72 -4.10 11.43 -8.79
N PRO A 73 -4.52 10.18 -8.62
CA PRO A 73 -5.41 9.79 -7.54
C PRO A 73 -4.70 9.85 -6.18
N SER A 74 -5.46 9.75 -5.08
CA SER A 74 -4.90 9.60 -3.73
C SER A 74 -5.27 8.25 -3.12
N CYS A 75 -4.29 7.64 -2.46
CA CYS A 75 -4.32 6.32 -1.85
C CYS A 75 -4.97 6.35 -0.47
N PHE A 76 -6.05 5.59 -0.34
CA PHE A 76 -6.75 5.36 0.93
C PHE A 76 -7.01 3.86 1.11
N LEU A 77 -5.96 3.08 1.33
CA LEU A 77 -6.09 1.63 1.54
C LEU A 77 -6.40 1.32 3.01
N TYR A 78 -6.99 0.15 3.23
CA TYR A 78 -7.33 -0.37 4.56
C TYR A 78 -8.15 0.63 5.39
N ASN A 79 -9.30 1.04 4.85
CA ASN A 79 -10.16 2.06 5.47
C ASN A 79 -9.43 3.38 5.74
N GLY A 80 -8.52 3.78 4.84
CA GLY A 80 -7.72 5.00 4.94
C GLY A 80 -6.54 4.94 5.91
N ARG A 81 -6.30 3.80 6.58
CA ARG A 81 -5.17 3.61 7.50
C ARG A 81 -3.82 3.64 6.79
N LEU A 82 -3.78 3.23 5.53
CA LEU A 82 -2.61 3.42 4.67
C LEU A 82 -2.94 4.51 3.65
N SER A 83 -2.60 5.72 4.04
CA SER A 83 -2.81 6.95 3.26
C SER A 83 -1.72 7.95 3.61
N PHE A 84 -1.54 8.96 2.74
CA PHE A 84 -0.60 10.05 3.01
C PHE A 84 -0.84 10.66 4.39
N SER A 85 -2.10 11.00 4.72
CA SER A 85 -2.46 11.59 6.01
C SER A 85 -2.08 10.69 7.17
N SER A 86 -2.34 9.38 7.09
CA SER A 86 -2.02 8.46 8.19
C SER A 86 -0.53 8.47 8.50
N PHE A 87 0.33 8.33 7.50
CA PHE A 87 1.78 8.35 7.68
C PHE A 87 2.33 9.73 8.09
N PHE A 88 1.77 10.80 7.52
CA PHE A 88 2.16 12.17 7.87
C PHE A 88 1.85 12.48 9.34
N TRP A 89 0.61 12.19 9.77
CA TRP A 89 0.18 12.47 11.15
C TRP A 89 0.88 11.56 12.16
N GLU A 90 1.16 10.30 11.81
CA GLU A 90 2.04 9.44 12.60
C GLU A 90 3.41 10.10 12.83
N GLY A 91 4.05 10.63 11.79
CA GLY A 91 5.30 11.38 11.93
C GLY A 91 5.18 12.60 12.85
N ILE A 92 4.15 13.42 12.67
CA ILE A 92 3.90 14.60 13.51
C ILE A 92 3.68 14.20 14.99
N LEU A 93 2.92 13.14 15.25
CA LEU A 93 2.66 12.65 16.61
C LEU A 93 3.93 12.08 17.26
N ASN A 94 4.85 11.55 16.47
CA ASN A 94 6.20 11.15 16.91
C ASN A 94 7.20 12.33 16.96
N GLY A 95 6.72 13.57 16.86
CA GLY A 95 7.53 14.78 17.07
C GLY A 95 8.34 15.22 15.86
N PHE A 96 8.07 14.69 14.66
CA PHE A 96 8.78 15.09 13.46
C PHE A 96 8.48 16.54 13.07
N SER A 97 9.45 17.18 12.41
CA SER A 97 9.18 18.39 11.64
C SER A 97 8.22 18.07 10.48
N ILE A 98 7.61 19.11 9.91
CA ILE A 98 6.72 18.96 8.76
C ILE A 98 7.45 18.28 7.58
N GLU A 99 8.72 18.60 7.35
CA GLU A 99 9.52 17.98 6.29
C GLU A 99 9.77 16.49 6.55
N ASN A 100 10.17 16.12 7.77
CA ASN A 100 10.41 14.72 8.12
C ASN A 100 9.11 13.89 8.05
N ALA A 101 7.97 14.46 8.48
CA ALA A 101 6.66 13.82 8.38
C ALA A 101 6.22 13.66 6.91
N PHE A 102 6.45 14.68 6.07
CA PHE A 102 6.21 14.61 4.63
C PHE A 102 7.08 13.52 3.99
N TYR A 103 8.37 13.46 4.33
CA TYR A 103 9.30 12.45 3.83
C TYR A 103 8.91 11.03 4.26
N LYS A 104 8.45 10.84 5.51
CA LYS A 104 7.92 9.54 5.97
C LYS A 104 6.73 9.11 5.10
N ALA A 105 5.77 10.01 4.86
CA ALA A 105 4.61 9.72 4.02
C ALA A 105 4.99 9.45 2.55
N GLU A 106 5.88 10.25 1.96
CA GLU A 106 6.41 10.06 0.59
C GLU A 106 7.09 8.68 0.44
N THR A 107 7.91 8.31 1.44
CA THR A 107 8.61 7.02 1.47
C THR A 107 7.63 5.86 1.62
N ALA A 108 6.63 5.97 2.51
CA ALA A 108 5.62 4.95 2.71
C ALA A 108 4.77 4.70 1.45
N LEU A 109 4.37 5.76 0.75
CA LEU A 109 3.68 5.64 -0.55
C LEU A 109 4.55 4.98 -1.62
N THR A 110 5.86 5.24 -1.60
CA THR A 110 6.81 4.55 -2.49
C THR A 110 6.84 3.05 -2.21
N PHE A 111 6.84 2.64 -0.93
CA PHE A 111 6.81 1.23 -0.54
C PHE A 111 5.48 0.53 -0.88
N LEU A 112 4.37 1.27 -0.85
CA LEU A 112 3.08 0.78 -1.33
C LEU A 112 3.03 0.59 -2.85
N ASN A 113 4.06 1.05 -3.59
CA ASN A 113 4.15 0.98 -5.05
C ASN A 113 2.92 1.59 -5.75
N VAL A 114 2.34 2.62 -5.16
CA VAL A 114 1.19 3.35 -5.72
C VAL A 114 1.66 4.51 -6.59
N ASN A 115 0.94 4.78 -7.68
CA ASN A 115 1.22 5.92 -8.56
C ASN A 115 0.66 7.22 -7.96
N GLN A 116 1.29 7.71 -6.90
CA GLN A 116 0.93 8.94 -6.22
C GLN A 116 2.18 9.70 -5.80
N THR A 117 2.25 10.98 -6.16
CA THR A 117 3.36 11.86 -5.82
C THR A 117 2.85 13.01 -4.96
N PRO A 118 3.19 13.05 -3.66
CA PRO A 118 2.91 14.20 -2.82
C PRO A 118 3.68 15.43 -3.25
N PHE A 119 3.14 16.63 -2.98
CA PHE A 119 3.79 17.92 -3.25
C PHE A 119 3.85 18.78 -1.99
N LEU A 120 4.98 19.47 -1.81
CA LEU A 120 5.19 20.45 -0.75
C LEU A 120 5.71 21.76 -1.34
N ASP A 121 4.98 22.85 -1.10
CA ASP A 121 5.43 24.23 -1.32
C ASP A 121 5.52 24.93 0.04
N ASP A 122 6.72 25.35 0.42
CA ASP A 122 6.94 26.09 1.68
C ASP A 122 7.56 27.48 1.47
N ASN A 123 7.79 27.84 0.21
CA ASN A 123 8.34 29.12 -0.20
C ASN A 123 7.24 30.07 -0.73
N GLY A 124 6.06 29.53 -1.06
CA GLY A 124 4.85 30.25 -1.43
C GLY A 124 4.81 30.71 -2.89
N ASN A 125 5.61 30.12 -3.78
CA ASN A 125 5.63 30.47 -5.20
C ASN A 125 4.61 29.67 -6.03
N GLY A 126 3.89 28.73 -5.43
CA GLY A 126 2.87 27.92 -6.10
C GLY A 126 3.44 26.75 -6.91
N ILE A 127 4.74 26.45 -6.78
CA ILE A 127 5.42 25.33 -7.42
C ILE A 127 5.95 24.44 -6.30
N GLY A 128 5.39 23.24 -6.15
CA GLY A 128 5.84 22.31 -5.12
C GLY A 128 7.06 21.48 -5.53
N ASN A 129 7.75 20.95 -4.53
CA ASN A 129 8.89 20.02 -4.63
C ASN A 129 10.15 20.58 -5.30
N GLU A 130 10.33 21.90 -5.34
CA GLU A 130 11.58 22.50 -5.76
C GLU A 130 12.68 22.30 -4.72
N LYS A 131 13.95 22.45 -5.12
CA LYS A 131 15.08 22.40 -4.16
C LYS A 131 15.04 23.54 -3.13
N THR A 132 14.35 24.62 -3.47
CA THR A 132 14.12 25.77 -2.60
C THR A 132 12.98 25.52 -1.62
N ASP A 133 12.13 24.52 -1.89
CA ASP A 133 11.18 24.03 -0.90
C ASP A 133 11.89 23.21 0.18
N ARG A 134 11.13 22.84 1.21
CA ARG A 134 11.53 22.02 2.38
C ARG A 134 12.29 22.79 3.47
N VAL A 135 12.81 23.99 3.19
CA VAL A 135 13.61 24.77 4.17
C VAL A 135 12.76 25.24 5.36
N LEU A 136 11.58 25.81 5.09
CA LEU A 136 10.68 26.27 6.13
C LEU A 136 10.03 25.07 6.84
N ALA A 137 9.66 24.03 6.09
CA ALA A 137 9.07 22.81 6.62
C ALA A 137 10.02 22.05 7.56
N GLN A 138 11.33 22.07 7.30
CA GLN A 138 12.33 21.37 8.13
C GLN A 138 12.43 21.94 9.54
N SER A 139 12.22 23.26 9.69
CA SER A 139 12.27 23.96 10.97
C SER A 139 10.89 24.19 11.61
N SER A 140 9.82 23.75 10.94
CA SER A 140 8.44 23.92 11.39
C SER A 140 7.90 22.62 11.99
N ILE A 141 7.23 22.74 13.13
CA ILE A 141 6.65 21.62 13.88
C ILE A 141 5.18 21.93 14.14
N ILE A 142 4.33 20.92 13.95
CA ILE A 142 2.94 20.96 14.39
C ILE A 142 2.87 20.30 15.77
N GLY A 143 2.36 21.01 16.78
CA GLY A 143 2.29 20.49 18.15
C GLY A 143 3.58 20.73 18.96
N THR A 144 3.96 19.78 19.82
CA THR A 144 5.04 19.97 20.81
C THR A 144 6.43 19.61 20.30
N GLY A 145 6.55 18.80 19.24
CA GLY A 145 7.85 18.36 18.70
C GLY A 145 8.65 17.45 19.63
N ILE A 146 7.99 16.78 20.58
CA ILE A 146 8.66 15.84 21.48
C ILE A 146 8.88 14.55 20.70
N MET A 147 10.14 14.26 20.36
CA MET A 147 10.49 13.02 19.69
C MET A 147 10.29 11.85 20.65
N LEU A 148 9.42 10.92 20.26
CA LEU A 148 9.25 9.65 20.95
C LEU A 148 10.37 8.71 20.48
N GLY A 149 10.97 7.96 21.41
CA GLY A 149 12.09 7.05 21.13
C GLY A 149 11.64 5.61 20.86
N ASN A 150 10.47 5.44 20.26
CA ASN A 150 9.90 4.15 19.86
C ASN A 150 10.32 3.82 18.44
N ASP A 151 10.76 2.58 18.22
CA ASP A 151 11.01 2.08 16.87
C ASP A 151 9.71 1.60 16.20
N ASP A 152 9.61 1.83 14.89
CA ASP A 152 8.52 1.31 14.05
C ASP A 152 8.49 -0.24 14.16
N PRO A 153 7.30 -0.87 14.11
CA PRO A 153 7.19 -2.33 14.11
C PRO A 153 7.99 -2.98 12.98
N PHE A 154 8.40 -4.24 13.19
CA PHE A 154 9.15 -5.01 12.20
C PHE A 154 8.60 -6.43 12.08
N ILE A 155 8.65 -6.99 10.86
CA ILE A 155 8.28 -8.37 10.53
C ILE A 155 9.52 -9.06 9.97
N GLY A 156 10.01 -10.11 10.65
CA GLY A 156 11.25 -10.79 10.23
C GLY A 156 11.10 -11.65 8.99
N SER A 157 10.08 -12.52 8.94
CA SER A 157 9.84 -13.37 7.77
C SER A 157 8.40 -13.85 7.67
N ILE A 158 8.06 -14.35 6.48
CA ILE A 158 6.78 -14.99 6.20
C ILE A 158 6.99 -16.35 5.54
N ASP A 159 6.29 -17.35 6.05
CA ASP A 159 6.17 -18.67 5.46
C ASP A 159 4.82 -18.85 4.82
N MET A 160 4.82 -19.61 3.72
CA MET A 160 3.64 -19.91 2.89
C MET A 160 3.54 -21.42 2.73
N ILE A 161 2.40 -21.98 3.14
CA ILE A 161 2.14 -23.42 3.11
C ILE A 161 0.78 -23.64 2.44
N GLN A 162 0.76 -24.42 1.36
CA GLN A 162 -0.50 -24.82 0.74
C GLN A 162 -1.22 -25.85 1.60
N SER A 163 -2.52 -25.65 1.78
CA SER A 163 -3.35 -26.56 2.57
C SER A 163 -3.44 -27.93 1.87
N LYS A 164 -3.33 -28.99 2.67
CA LYS A 164 -3.51 -30.38 2.20
C LYS A 164 -4.98 -30.75 2.03
N ALA A 165 -5.88 -30.00 2.68
CA ALA A 165 -7.32 -30.27 2.63
C ALA A 165 -8.00 -29.52 1.48
N ASP A 166 -7.48 -28.35 1.11
CA ASP A 166 -7.98 -27.51 0.03
C ASP A 166 -6.79 -26.88 -0.71
N PRO A 167 -6.48 -27.32 -1.93
CA PRO A 167 -5.32 -26.80 -2.65
C PRO A 167 -5.52 -25.38 -3.20
N SER A 168 -6.74 -24.82 -3.16
CA SER A 168 -6.98 -23.39 -3.45
C SER A 168 -6.58 -22.47 -2.29
N MET A 169 -6.11 -23.04 -1.18
CA MET A 169 -5.82 -22.32 0.04
C MET A 169 -4.32 -22.29 0.37
N ILE A 170 -3.81 -21.09 0.65
CA ILE A 170 -2.46 -20.85 1.16
C ILE A 170 -2.57 -20.26 2.57
N VAL A 171 -1.89 -20.92 3.51
CA VAL A 171 -1.71 -20.44 4.88
C VAL A 171 -0.41 -19.65 4.94
N PHE A 172 -0.49 -18.46 5.51
CA PHE A 172 0.62 -17.55 5.71
C PHE A 172 0.94 -17.48 7.20
N GLN A 173 2.20 -17.67 7.56
CA GLN A 173 2.67 -17.57 8.93
C GLN A 173 3.78 -16.53 9.01
N THR A 174 3.58 -15.45 9.77
CA THR A 174 4.63 -14.46 10.03
C THR A 174 5.40 -14.81 11.28
N ASN A 175 6.72 -14.68 11.19
CA ASN A 175 7.66 -14.93 12.28
C ASN A 175 8.38 -13.64 12.66
N ASP A 176 8.80 -13.54 13.91
CA ASP A 176 9.57 -12.43 14.46
C ASP A 176 8.90 -11.05 14.29
N VAL A 177 7.58 -10.98 14.51
CA VAL A 177 6.84 -9.71 14.55
C VAL A 177 7.11 -9.02 15.89
N ASN A 178 7.88 -7.92 15.86
CA ASN A 178 8.36 -7.23 17.06
C ASN A 178 8.12 -5.72 16.97
N SER A 179 7.98 -5.09 18.13
CA SER A 179 7.93 -3.63 18.32
C SER A 179 8.22 -3.32 19.80
N ASP A 180 8.71 -2.11 20.09
CA ASP A 180 8.82 -1.58 21.45
C ASP A 180 7.44 -1.33 22.11
N ARG A 181 6.40 -1.38 21.28
CA ARG A 181 5.00 -1.16 21.63
C ARG A 181 4.21 -2.42 21.32
N LYS A 182 3.02 -2.53 21.92
CA LYS A 182 2.16 -3.69 21.72
C LYS A 182 1.67 -3.71 20.26
N ILE A 183 1.91 -4.81 19.54
CA ILE A 183 1.29 -5.07 18.24
C ILE A 183 -0.22 -5.25 18.43
N VAL A 184 -1.01 -4.52 17.64
CA VAL A 184 -2.49 -4.55 17.69
C VAL A 184 -3.11 -5.08 16.40
N ASP A 185 -2.37 -5.10 15.30
CA ASP A 185 -2.87 -5.55 14.01
C ASP A 185 -1.74 -6.15 13.16
N VAL A 186 -2.05 -7.20 12.41
CA VAL A 186 -1.20 -7.79 11.37
C VAL A 186 -2.10 -8.21 10.22
N PHE A 187 -1.82 -7.65 9.03
CA PHE A 187 -2.65 -7.84 7.85
C PHE A 187 -1.80 -7.82 6.58
N ALA A 188 -2.37 -8.29 5.48
CA ALA A 188 -1.70 -8.24 4.19
C ALA A 188 -2.65 -7.97 3.03
N PHE A 189 -2.14 -7.29 2.01
CA PHE A 189 -2.82 -7.16 0.72
C PHE A 189 -2.30 -8.19 -0.27
N VAL A 190 -3.18 -8.61 -1.17
CA VAL A 190 -2.85 -9.56 -2.23
C VAL A 190 -3.10 -8.93 -3.59
N GLN A 191 -2.03 -8.83 -4.38
CA GLN A 191 -2.06 -8.53 -5.80
C GLN A 191 -2.29 -9.83 -6.57
N TYR A 192 -3.41 -9.92 -7.29
CA TYR A 192 -3.76 -11.08 -8.11
C TYR A 192 -3.12 -10.97 -9.52
N PRO A 193 -2.80 -12.09 -10.20
CA PRO A 193 -2.13 -12.08 -11.50
C PRO A 193 -2.89 -11.36 -12.61
N ASP A 194 -4.22 -11.42 -12.56
CA ASP A 194 -5.16 -10.85 -13.54
C ASP A 194 -5.59 -9.42 -13.21
N LYS A 195 -5.23 -8.91 -12.02
CA LYS A 195 -5.52 -7.55 -11.62
C LYS A 195 -4.35 -6.64 -11.88
N GLN A 196 -4.64 -5.46 -12.44
CA GLN A 196 -3.67 -4.36 -12.50
C GLN A 196 -3.17 -4.06 -11.08
N LEU A 197 -1.93 -3.58 -10.97
CA LEU A 197 -1.35 -3.07 -9.73
C LEU A 197 -2.40 -2.28 -8.94
N ILE A 198 -2.44 -2.41 -7.61
CA ILE A 198 -3.30 -1.56 -6.75
C ILE A 198 -3.04 -0.09 -7.16
N GLN A 199 -3.94 0.46 -7.97
CA GLN A 199 -3.89 1.85 -8.39
C GLN A 199 -4.86 2.58 -7.48
N PRO A 200 -4.42 3.64 -6.79
CA PRO A 200 -5.37 4.48 -6.08
C PRO A 200 -6.45 4.94 -7.06
N GLU A 201 -7.70 4.93 -6.63
CA GLU A 201 -8.78 5.62 -7.34
C GLU A 201 -9.24 6.81 -6.50
N CYS A 202 -10.12 7.65 -7.03
CA CYS A 202 -10.68 8.77 -6.27
C CYS A 202 -11.78 8.39 -5.29
N PHE A 203 -11.83 7.11 -4.94
CA PHE A 203 -12.68 6.55 -3.91
C PHE A 203 -11.90 5.47 -3.15
N ILE A 204 -12.38 5.18 -1.95
CA ILE A 204 -11.84 4.09 -1.13
C ILE A 204 -12.29 2.78 -1.76
N GLU A 205 -11.34 1.97 -2.20
CA GLU A 205 -11.60 0.60 -2.65
C GLU A 205 -11.18 -0.39 -1.56
N ASP A 206 -12.04 -1.37 -1.28
CA ASP A 206 -11.71 -2.49 -0.41
C ASP A 206 -10.88 -3.52 -1.18
N TYR A 207 -9.60 -3.61 -0.84
CA TYR A 207 -8.72 -4.61 -1.40
C TYR A 207 -8.84 -5.93 -0.62
N PRO A 208 -8.67 -7.08 -1.30
CA PRO A 208 -8.57 -8.37 -0.64
C PRO A 208 -7.49 -8.32 0.44
N THR A 209 -7.94 -8.35 1.70
CA THR A 209 -7.10 -8.21 2.87
C THR A 209 -7.10 -9.53 3.63
N ILE A 210 -5.93 -10.07 3.89
CA ILE A 210 -5.74 -11.19 4.80
C ILE A 210 -5.53 -10.61 6.18
N HIS A 211 -6.40 -10.94 7.12
CA HIS A 211 -6.18 -10.65 8.54
C HIS A 211 -5.47 -11.82 9.21
N PHE A 212 -4.47 -11.52 10.02
CA PHE A 212 -3.71 -12.56 10.71
C PHE A 212 -4.12 -12.65 12.18
N ASN A 213 -4.29 -13.88 12.66
CA ASN A 213 -4.61 -14.16 14.05
C ASN A 213 -3.34 -14.53 14.80
N PHE A 214 -3.19 -14.04 16.03
CA PHE A 214 -2.04 -14.36 16.87
C PHE A 214 -2.15 -15.75 17.50
N HIS A 215 -1.10 -16.55 17.37
CA HIS A 215 -0.95 -17.86 17.99
C HIS A 215 0.09 -17.80 19.11
N SER A 216 -0.37 -17.90 20.37
CA SER A 216 0.49 -17.76 21.55
C SER A 216 1.55 -18.85 21.70
N ASP A 217 1.26 -20.05 21.21
CA ASP A 217 2.10 -21.23 21.43
C ASP A 217 3.38 -21.19 20.58
N THR A 218 3.28 -20.59 19.39
CA THR A 218 4.37 -20.42 18.43
C THR A 218 4.89 -18.98 18.39
N ASN A 219 4.19 -18.04 19.02
CA ASN A 219 4.45 -16.61 18.93
C ASN A 219 4.49 -16.11 17.47
N THR A 220 3.53 -16.57 16.66
CA THR A 220 3.40 -16.23 15.24
C THR A 220 2.02 -15.68 14.94
N TYR A 221 1.87 -14.99 13.82
CA TYR A 221 0.56 -14.64 13.30
C TYR A 221 0.24 -15.47 12.07
N GLU A 222 -1.00 -15.96 11.97
CA GLU A 222 -1.45 -16.82 10.87
C GLU A 222 -2.61 -16.17 10.11
N GLY A 223 -2.48 -16.09 8.80
CA GLY A 223 -3.50 -15.58 7.88
C GLY A 223 -3.77 -16.60 6.77
N ILE A 224 -4.96 -16.55 6.18
CA ILE A 224 -5.39 -17.51 5.15
C ILE A 224 -5.84 -16.76 3.90
N LEU A 225 -5.32 -17.17 2.75
CA LEU A 225 -5.87 -16.86 1.43
C LEU A 225 -6.55 -18.12 0.88
N SER A 226 -7.78 -17.99 0.43
CA SER A 226 -8.58 -19.13 -0.09
C SER A 226 -9.20 -18.79 -1.43
N GLY A 227 -9.66 -19.81 -2.16
CA GLY A 227 -10.34 -19.61 -3.43
C GLY A 227 -9.42 -19.18 -4.57
N LEU A 228 -8.13 -19.53 -4.51
CA LEU A 228 -7.21 -19.34 -5.64
C LEU A 228 -7.67 -20.16 -6.84
N SER A 229 -7.89 -19.49 -7.96
CA SER A 229 -8.38 -20.09 -9.21
C SER A 229 -7.65 -19.62 -10.46
N VAL A 230 -6.81 -18.58 -10.36
CA VAL A 230 -6.13 -17.96 -11.50
C VAL A 230 -4.66 -18.31 -11.46
N SER A 231 -4.14 -18.89 -12.53
CA SER A 231 -2.71 -19.15 -12.64
C SER A 231 -1.93 -17.84 -12.78
N GLY A 232 -0.75 -17.79 -12.19
CA GLY A 232 0.18 -16.68 -12.35
C GLY A 232 0.91 -16.30 -11.08
N GLN A 233 1.55 -15.13 -11.12
CA GLN A 233 2.31 -14.59 -10.00
C GLN A 233 1.44 -13.72 -9.12
N TYR A 234 1.39 -14.07 -7.84
CA TYR A 234 0.78 -13.28 -6.77
C TYR A 234 1.87 -12.54 -6.01
N GLU A 235 1.55 -11.33 -5.56
CA GLU A 235 2.38 -10.56 -4.63
C GLU A 235 1.57 -10.27 -3.36
N ILE A 236 2.21 -10.50 -2.21
CA ILE A 236 1.65 -10.22 -0.89
C ILE A 236 2.50 -9.17 -0.19
N MET A 237 1.83 -8.15 0.35
CA MET A 237 2.45 -7.07 1.13
C MET A 237 1.92 -7.12 2.55
N VAL A 238 2.77 -7.50 3.51
CA VAL A 238 2.37 -7.73 4.90
C VAL A 238 2.80 -6.55 5.77
N TYR A 239 1.88 -6.07 6.62
CA TYR A 239 2.07 -4.97 7.55
C TYR A 239 1.78 -5.42 8.98
N SER A 240 2.48 -4.82 9.94
CA SER A 240 2.11 -4.84 11.35
C SER A 240 1.88 -3.42 11.84
N GLN A 241 0.96 -3.27 12.79
CA GLN A 241 0.65 -2.00 13.44
C GLN A 241 0.77 -2.16 14.95
N ASP A 242 1.39 -1.18 15.61
CA ASP A 242 1.40 -1.08 17.06
C ASP A 242 0.24 -0.25 17.62
N ILE A 243 0.15 -0.21 18.95
CA ILE A 243 -0.90 0.49 19.69
C ILE A 243 -0.84 2.02 19.56
N ASP A 244 0.31 2.58 19.18
CA ASP A 244 0.45 4.02 18.95
C ASP A 244 0.11 4.40 17.50
N GLY A 245 -0.14 3.40 16.66
CA GLY A 245 -0.57 3.54 15.28
C GLY A 245 0.56 3.42 14.26
N ASN A 246 1.80 3.16 14.70
CA ASN A 246 2.95 3.06 13.81
C ASN A 246 2.87 1.80 12.96
N PHE A 247 3.25 1.91 11.69
CA PHE A 247 3.28 0.79 10.75
C PHE A 247 4.71 0.31 10.50
N SER A 248 4.87 -1.01 10.31
CA SER A 248 6.10 -1.55 9.76
C SER A 248 6.31 -1.10 8.32
N ALA A 249 7.56 -1.12 7.86
CA ALA A 249 7.83 -1.29 6.43
C ALA A 249 7.17 -2.60 5.96
N PRO A 250 6.65 -2.65 4.71
CA PRO A 250 6.00 -3.87 4.25
C PRO A 250 7.00 -4.99 4.05
N LEU A 251 6.62 -6.20 4.48
CA LEU A 251 7.29 -7.42 4.06
C LEU A 251 6.64 -7.91 2.76
N ASN A 252 7.30 -7.65 1.64
CA ASN A 252 6.85 -8.09 0.31
C ASN A 252 7.33 -9.51 0.02
N GLN A 253 6.42 -10.34 -0.50
CA GLN A 253 6.73 -11.70 -0.90
C GLN A 253 5.93 -12.07 -2.15
N THR A 254 6.49 -12.90 -3.02
CA THR A 254 5.79 -13.42 -4.20
C THR A 254 5.68 -14.93 -4.14
N PHE A 255 4.62 -15.45 -4.77
CA PHE A 255 4.46 -16.86 -5.07
C PHE A 255 3.78 -17.03 -6.44
N LYS A 256 3.97 -18.19 -7.05
CA LYS A 256 3.23 -18.58 -8.26
C LYS A 256 2.22 -19.65 -7.92
N PHE A 257 0.99 -19.45 -8.35
CA PHE A 257 -0.07 -20.44 -8.27
C PHE A 257 -0.40 -20.93 -9.67
N PHE A 258 -0.65 -22.23 -9.81
CA PHE A 258 -1.07 -22.89 -11.03
C PHE A 258 -2.42 -23.50 -10.76
N SER A 259 -3.43 -23.06 -11.52
CA SER A 259 -4.81 -23.50 -11.38
C SER A 259 -4.99 -24.94 -11.87
N GLU A 260 -6.21 -25.45 -11.74
CA GLU A 260 -6.50 -26.83 -12.12
C GLU A 260 -6.20 -27.07 -13.60
N ASN A 261 -5.30 -28.02 -13.88
CA ASN A 261 -4.89 -28.45 -15.22
C ASN A 261 -4.17 -27.40 -16.10
N ASP A 262 -3.92 -26.20 -15.59
CA ASP A 262 -3.10 -25.16 -16.23
C ASP A 262 -1.71 -25.14 -15.59
N TRP A 263 -0.85 -26.05 -16.03
CA TRP A 263 0.45 -26.33 -15.41
C TRP A 263 1.58 -25.45 -15.94
N ASP A 264 1.42 -24.87 -17.13
CA ASP A 264 2.36 -23.87 -17.63
C ASP A 264 1.99 -22.42 -17.23
N GLY A 265 0.74 -22.21 -16.79
CA GLY A 265 0.24 -20.97 -16.24
C GLY A 265 -0.10 -19.93 -17.31
N ASP A 266 -0.35 -20.36 -18.56
CA ASP A 266 -0.73 -19.47 -19.66
C ASP A 266 -2.24 -19.15 -19.71
N GLY A 267 -3.02 -19.77 -18.82
CA GLY A 267 -4.47 -19.59 -18.73
C GLY A 267 -5.27 -20.34 -19.80
N GLN A 268 -4.64 -21.24 -20.57
CA GLN A 268 -5.26 -22.01 -21.64
C GLN A 268 -4.98 -23.50 -21.49
N LEU A 269 -6.02 -24.27 -21.18
CA LEU A 269 -5.94 -25.73 -21.18
C LEU A 269 -5.58 -26.27 -22.57
N SER A 270 -4.35 -26.78 -22.72
CA SER A 270 -3.77 -27.13 -24.01
C SER A 270 -2.81 -28.32 -23.95
N ILE A 271 -2.25 -28.70 -25.10
CA ILE A 271 -1.18 -29.72 -25.18
C ILE A 271 0.08 -29.24 -24.43
N SER A 272 0.30 -27.92 -24.36
CA SER A 272 1.42 -27.35 -23.63
C SER A 272 1.37 -27.70 -22.14
N ASP A 273 0.18 -27.68 -21.54
CA ASP A 273 -0.04 -28.18 -20.19
C ASP A 273 0.34 -29.64 -20.06
N ILE A 274 -0.18 -30.52 -20.94
CA ILE A 274 0.16 -31.96 -20.90
C ILE A 274 1.68 -32.17 -20.92
N LEU A 275 2.40 -31.46 -21.80
CA LEU A 275 3.86 -31.54 -21.88
C LEU A 275 4.51 -31.06 -20.58
N THR A 276 4.02 -29.95 -20.03
CA THR A 276 4.52 -29.39 -18.76
C THR A 276 4.23 -30.31 -17.57
N GLY A 277 3.04 -30.88 -17.49
CA GLY A 277 2.66 -31.87 -16.48
C GLY A 277 3.51 -33.14 -16.55
N LEU A 278 3.75 -33.67 -17.76
CA LEU A 278 4.66 -34.81 -17.96
C LEU A 278 6.09 -34.46 -17.51
N ASN A 279 6.57 -33.26 -17.81
CA ASN A 279 7.87 -32.79 -17.35
C ASN A 279 7.93 -32.70 -15.82
N ILE A 280 6.90 -32.13 -15.17
CA ILE A 280 6.79 -32.04 -13.71
C ILE A 280 6.78 -33.44 -13.09
N LEU A 281 6.01 -34.37 -13.64
CA LEU A 281 5.97 -35.76 -13.19
C LEU A 281 7.32 -36.45 -13.30
N SER A 282 8.01 -36.26 -14.43
CA SER A 282 9.33 -36.84 -14.65
C SER A 282 10.40 -36.22 -13.74
N ALA A 283 10.27 -34.92 -13.44
CA ALA A 283 11.15 -34.19 -12.53
C ALA A 283 10.79 -34.41 -11.05
N LYS A 284 9.64 -35.00 -10.73
CA LYS A 284 9.29 -35.40 -9.35
C LYS A 284 10.22 -36.48 -8.81
N ASP A 285 10.89 -37.23 -9.69
CA ASP A 285 12.02 -38.12 -9.34
C ASP A 285 13.32 -37.34 -9.06
N SER A 286 13.39 -36.05 -9.39
CA SER A 286 14.55 -35.17 -9.19
C SER A 286 14.16 -33.72 -8.84
N SER A 287 13.86 -33.47 -7.57
CA SER A 287 13.83 -32.14 -6.92
C SER A 287 12.79 -31.10 -7.42
N MET A 288 11.64 -31.00 -6.72
CA MET A 288 10.76 -29.82 -6.78
C MET A 288 10.39 -29.24 -5.40
N HIS A 289 11.11 -29.61 -4.35
CA HIS A 289 10.98 -29.00 -3.03
C HIS A 289 12.24 -28.21 -2.71
N GLN A 290 12.34 -26.98 -3.25
CA GLN A 290 13.15 -25.85 -2.78
C GLN A 290 13.53 -24.95 -3.97
N GLY A 291 12.56 -24.18 -4.47
CA GLY A 291 12.92 -22.93 -5.14
C GLY A 291 13.44 -21.95 -4.09
N GLU A 292 14.41 -21.11 -4.46
CA GLU A 292 14.83 -19.94 -3.68
C GLU A 292 13.61 -19.22 -3.10
N LYS A 293 13.75 -18.62 -1.90
CA LYS A 293 12.63 -18.02 -1.14
C LYS A 293 11.73 -17.08 -1.96
N SER A 294 12.17 -16.54 -3.09
CA SER A 294 11.45 -15.66 -4.01
C SER A 294 10.66 -16.34 -5.15
N ASN A 295 10.58 -17.67 -5.21
CA ASN A 295 9.94 -18.37 -6.33
C ASN A 295 9.17 -19.64 -5.91
N ARG A 296 8.42 -19.56 -4.79
CA ARG A 296 7.56 -20.68 -4.35
C ARG A 296 6.46 -20.91 -5.37
N ARG A 297 6.29 -22.16 -5.79
CA ARG A 297 5.25 -22.59 -6.73
C ARG A 297 4.24 -23.48 -6.01
N PHE A 298 2.98 -23.18 -6.17
CA PHE A 298 1.85 -23.94 -5.63
C PHE A 298 0.99 -24.42 -6.79
N TYR A 299 0.55 -25.67 -6.73
CA TYR A 299 -0.21 -26.30 -7.80
C TYR A 299 -1.55 -26.75 -7.21
N TYR A 300 -2.65 -26.43 -7.88
CA TYR A 300 -3.98 -26.85 -7.41
C TYR A 300 -4.08 -28.38 -7.34
N ASN A 301 -3.50 -29.09 -8.30
CA ASN A 301 -3.41 -30.55 -8.25
C ASN A 301 -1.96 -30.98 -8.06
N THR A 302 -1.77 -32.04 -7.28
CA THR A 302 -0.54 -32.82 -7.40
C THR A 302 -0.53 -33.38 -8.82
N VAL A 303 0.46 -33.04 -9.65
CA VAL A 303 0.50 -33.61 -11.01
C VAL A 303 0.68 -35.11 -10.91
N GLU A 304 -0.35 -35.86 -11.27
CA GLU A 304 -0.37 -37.32 -11.37
C GLU A 304 -0.80 -37.78 -12.76
N MET A 305 -0.43 -39.01 -13.14
CA MET A 305 -0.82 -39.58 -14.43
C MET A 305 -2.34 -39.57 -14.67
N PRO A 306 -3.23 -39.80 -13.68
CA PRO A 306 -4.67 -39.65 -13.85
C PRO A 306 -5.10 -38.25 -14.29
N ASP A 307 -4.47 -37.18 -13.78
CA ASP A 307 -4.81 -35.80 -14.14
C ASP A 307 -4.41 -35.50 -15.59
N ILE A 308 -3.23 -36.00 -16.01
CA ILE A 308 -2.78 -35.89 -17.40
C ILE A 308 -3.74 -36.62 -18.34
N ILE A 309 -4.15 -37.84 -17.98
CA ILE A 309 -5.14 -38.60 -18.76
C ILE A 309 -6.48 -37.87 -18.80
N HIS A 310 -6.89 -37.23 -17.70
CA HIS A 310 -8.12 -36.44 -17.65
C HIS A 310 -8.06 -35.25 -18.62
N LEU A 311 -6.96 -34.49 -18.60
CA LEU A 311 -6.75 -33.36 -19.50
C LEU A 311 -6.66 -33.81 -20.97
N MET A 312 -5.96 -34.92 -21.27
CA MET A 312 -5.93 -35.49 -22.62
C MET A 312 -7.33 -35.81 -23.15
N LYS A 313 -8.19 -36.42 -22.32
CA LYS A 313 -9.58 -36.71 -22.68
C LYS A 313 -10.39 -35.43 -22.92
N GLN A 314 -10.20 -34.40 -22.09
CA GLN A 314 -10.87 -33.11 -22.25
C GLN A 314 -10.47 -32.43 -23.56
N LEU A 315 -9.21 -32.56 -23.97
CA LEU A 315 -8.67 -32.05 -25.24
C LEU A 315 -8.94 -32.95 -26.45
N SER A 316 -9.66 -34.06 -26.27
CA SER A 316 -9.98 -35.04 -27.33
C SER A 316 -8.74 -35.68 -27.99
N LEU A 317 -7.70 -35.93 -27.21
CA LEU A 317 -6.45 -36.60 -27.62
C LEU A 317 -6.43 -38.07 -27.22
#